data_AF-A0A266Q1U5-F1
#
_entry.id   AF-A0A266Q1U5-F1
#
_cell.length_a   1.000
_cell.length_b   1.000
_cell.length_c   1.000
_cell.angle_alpha   90.00
_cell.angle_beta   90.00
_cell.angle_gamma   90.00
#
_symmetry.space_group_name_H-M   'P 1'
#
loop_
_entity.id
_entity.type
_entity.pdbx_description
1 polymer ?
#
loop_
_entity_poly.entity_id
_entity_poly.type
_entity_poly.pdbx_seq_one_letter_code
_entity_poly.pdbx_strand_id
1 'polypeptide(L)'
;MRDFILNCNLFEIAGVGLAFFGGIYLLFGILNLMLTQQLLPRLNIGCQLDPRPLGDGQLRRELLLSASSIGIFGVGMIFPWGLLQLGWAELAVNPSGLQIGLEIFVLIIWNEIHFYINHWLLHTRWLRRFHLPHHRSVVTTPWSTYAFHPVEAMMLGNVILLPMMVHDFSVYALFSVPLFSLLFNSIGHSNFDFNPRSPRVIFNGARRHHLHHACFNGNYGFMFPFMDWIFKTALPADAADKQINRWRVR
;
A
#
# COMPACT_ATOMS: atom_id res chain seq x y z
N MET A 1 8.49 12.41 21.27
CA MET A 1 7.73 12.32 20.00
C MET A 1 6.31 12.86 20.15
N ARG A 2 5.53 12.39 21.14
CA ARG A 2 4.20 12.94 21.48
C ARG A 2 4.21 14.47 21.64
N ASP A 3 5.08 15.00 22.51
CA ASP A 3 5.11 16.44 22.78
C ASP A 3 5.54 17.25 21.56
N PHE A 4 6.42 16.72 20.72
CA PHE A 4 6.76 17.35 19.44
C PHE A 4 5.52 17.50 18.55
N ILE A 5 4.75 16.42 18.35
CA ILE A 5 3.55 16.41 17.50
C ILE A 5 2.50 17.40 18.02
N LEU A 6 2.29 17.45 19.33
CA LEU A 6 1.30 18.33 19.95
C LEU A 6 1.69 19.82 19.85
N ASN A 7 2.98 20.13 19.81
CA ASN A 7 3.49 21.50 19.71
C ASN A 7 3.73 21.96 18.26
N CYS A 8 3.61 21.09 17.26
CA CYS A 8 3.72 21.47 15.86
C CYS A 8 2.59 22.45 15.46
N ASN A 9 2.91 23.40 14.60
CA ASN A 9 1.91 24.14 13.84
C ASN A 9 1.51 23.42 12.54
N LEU A 10 0.50 23.94 11.85
CA LEU A 10 -0.07 23.36 10.64
C LEU A 10 0.97 23.15 9.52
N PHE A 11 1.90 24.08 9.33
CA PHE A 11 2.92 23.97 8.28
C PHE A 11 4.00 22.97 8.64
N GLU A 12 4.38 22.91 9.93
CA GLU A 12 5.35 21.94 10.43
C GLU A 12 4.84 20.51 10.27
N ILE A 13 3.59 20.23 10.67
CA ILE A 13 3.04 18.88 10.56
C ILE A 13 2.88 18.43 9.11
N ALA A 14 2.46 19.33 8.21
CA ALA A 14 2.39 19.05 6.78
C ALA A 14 3.78 18.81 6.17
N GLY A 15 4.78 19.63 6.56
CA GLY A 15 6.16 19.48 6.11
C GLY A 15 6.79 18.16 6.55
N VAL A 16 6.58 17.78 7.82
CA VAL A 16 7.01 16.47 8.36
C VAL A 16 6.33 15.34 7.61
N GLY A 17 5.03 15.45 7.36
CA GLY A 17 4.28 14.46 6.57
C GLY A 17 4.85 14.29 5.17
N LEU A 18 5.10 15.37 4.43
CA LEU A 18 5.68 15.32 3.09
C LEU A 18 7.06 14.66 3.07
N ALA A 19 7.93 15.06 4.01
CA ALA A 19 9.27 14.49 4.13
C ALA A 19 9.20 12.99 4.49
N PHE A 20 8.31 12.62 5.41
CA PHE A 20 8.11 11.24 5.81
C PHE A 20 7.63 10.38 4.64
N PHE A 21 6.47 10.68 4.05
CA PHE A 21 5.87 9.88 2.98
C PHE A 21 6.73 9.83 1.72
N GLY A 22 7.38 10.95 1.36
CA GLY A 22 8.34 10.99 0.25
C GLY A 22 9.60 10.17 0.54
N GLY A 23 10.14 10.27 1.77
CA GLY A 23 11.31 9.53 2.19
C GLY A 23 11.10 8.02 2.20
N ILE A 24 10.00 7.54 2.80
CA ILE A 24 9.70 6.09 2.84
C ILE A 24 9.36 5.54 1.45
N TYR A 25 8.76 6.34 0.57
CA TYR A 25 8.50 5.98 -0.83
C TYR A 25 9.79 5.75 -1.62
N LEU A 26 10.75 6.69 -1.53
CA LEU A 26 12.05 6.53 -2.16
C LEU A 26 12.83 5.35 -1.57
N LEU A 27 12.86 5.25 -0.24
CA LEU A 27 13.56 4.19 0.47
C LEU A 27 13.05 2.80 0.06
N PHE A 28 11.76 2.53 0.22
CA PHE A 28 11.20 1.23 -0.10
C PHE A 28 11.15 0.95 -1.60
N GLY A 29 11.05 1.98 -2.45
CA GLY A 29 11.19 1.83 -3.90
C GLY A 29 12.59 1.37 -4.31
N ILE A 30 13.63 2.05 -3.80
CA ILE A 30 15.04 1.71 -4.08
C ILE A 30 15.39 0.33 -3.51
N LEU A 31 15.04 0.06 -2.25
CA LEU A 31 15.30 -1.24 -1.63
C LEU A 31 14.63 -2.38 -2.39
N ASN A 32 13.40 -2.17 -2.86
CA ASN A 32 12.71 -3.16 -3.68
C ASN A 32 13.46 -3.43 -4.98
N LEU A 33 13.84 -2.39 -5.74
CA LEU A 33 14.62 -2.56 -6.96
C LEU A 33 15.94 -3.28 -6.71
N MET A 34 16.68 -2.90 -5.67
CA MET A 34 17.93 -3.57 -5.28
C MET A 34 17.69 -5.05 -4.97
N LEU A 35 16.61 -5.36 -4.27
CA LEU A 35 16.27 -6.73 -3.90
C LEU A 35 15.86 -7.57 -5.11
N THR A 36 14.89 -7.08 -5.90
CA THR A 36 14.20 -7.87 -6.93
C THR A 36 14.88 -7.83 -8.29
N GLN A 37 15.67 -6.80 -8.59
CA GLN A 37 16.38 -6.67 -9.86
C GLN A 37 17.88 -6.96 -9.77
N GLN A 38 18.47 -6.98 -8.56
CA GLN A 38 19.90 -7.22 -8.38
C GLN A 38 20.21 -8.41 -7.47
N LEU A 39 19.77 -8.39 -6.21
CA LEU A 39 20.21 -9.37 -5.21
C LEU A 39 19.59 -10.76 -5.45
N LEU A 40 18.27 -10.87 -5.49
CA LEU A 40 17.59 -12.16 -5.63
C LEU A 40 17.89 -12.86 -6.97
N PRO A 41 17.92 -12.16 -8.12
CA PRO A 41 18.34 -12.77 -9.38
C PRO A 41 19.77 -13.35 -9.33
N ARG A 42 20.72 -12.66 -8.68
CA ARG A 42 22.10 -13.17 -8.50
C ARG A 42 22.16 -14.42 -7.64
N LEU A 43 21.20 -14.61 -6.73
CA LEU A 43 21.06 -15.79 -5.89
C LEU A 43 20.22 -16.90 -6.55
N ASN A 44 19.73 -16.70 -7.78
CA ASN A 44 18.77 -17.59 -8.47
C ASN A 44 17.50 -17.84 -7.64
N ILE A 45 17.04 -16.83 -6.89
CA ILE A 45 15.81 -16.87 -6.10
C ILE A 45 14.75 -16.09 -6.87
N GLY A 46 13.55 -16.66 -7.00
CA GLY A 46 12.38 -16.01 -7.60
C GLY A 46 12.44 -15.85 -9.12
N CYS A 47 11.43 -15.20 -9.68
CA CYS A 47 11.38 -14.86 -11.10
C CYS A 47 10.50 -13.64 -11.37
N GLN A 48 10.59 -13.08 -12.57
CA GLN A 48 9.71 -12.00 -13.01
C GLN A 48 8.28 -12.52 -13.27
N LEU A 49 7.27 -11.79 -12.80
CA LEU A 49 5.86 -12.15 -13.01
C LEU A 49 5.39 -11.78 -14.43
N ASP A 50 5.64 -10.54 -14.83
CA ASP A 50 5.25 -9.99 -16.12
C ASP A 50 6.48 -9.66 -16.98
N PRO A 51 6.72 -10.39 -18.08
CA PRO A 51 7.87 -10.18 -18.94
C PRO A 51 7.70 -9.02 -19.92
N ARG A 52 6.52 -8.39 -19.98
CA ARG A 52 6.24 -7.30 -20.93
C ARG A 52 7.13 -6.09 -20.62
N PRO A 53 7.55 -5.32 -21.64
CA PRO A 53 8.20 -4.04 -21.41
C PRO A 53 7.22 -3.05 -20.78
N LEU A 54 7.76 -2.05 -20.05
CA LEU A 54 6.96 -0.93 -19.57
C LEU A 54 6.33 -0.18 -20.76
N GLY A 55 5.07 0.18 -20.63
CA GLY A 55 4.38 0.97 -21.65
C GLY A 55 4.94 2.38 -21.77
N ASP A 56 4.76 2.98 -22.95
CA ASP A 56 5.24 4.34 -23.22
C ASP A 56 4.69 5.35 -22.20
N GLY A 57 5.60 6.11 -21.60
CA GLY A 57 5.27 7.11 -20.58
C GLY A 57 4.69 6.56 -19.27
N GLN A 58 4.66 5.23 -19.06
CA GLN A 58 4.13 4.62 -17.84
C GLN A 58 4.88 5.10 -16.59
N LEU A 59 6.21 4.99 -16.58
CA LEU A 59 7.02 5.40 -15.43
C LEU A 59 6.80 6.89 -15.09
N ARG A 60 6.73 7.77 -16.09
CA ARG A 60 6.45 9.19 -15.88
C ARG A 60 5.08 9.39 -15.23
N ARG A 61 4.05 8.68 -15.70
CA ARG A 61 2.71 8.74 -15.12
C ARG A 61 2.70 8.23 -13.67
N GLU A 62 3.36 7.11 -13.40
CA GLU A 62 3.50 6.54 -12.05
C GLU A 62 4.12 7.56 -11.10
N LEU A 63 5.26 8.16 -11.48
CA LEU A 63 5.94 9.16 -10.66
C LEU A 63 5.10 10.42 -10.42
N LEU A 64 4.36 10.91 -11.42
CA LEU A 64 3.49 12.08 -11.28
C LEU A 64 2.31 11.81 -10.35
N LEU A 65 1.66 10.64 -10.48
CA LEU A 65 0.57 10.24 -9.59
C LEU A 65 1.08 9.98 -8.17
N SER A 66 2.23 9.32 -8.02
CA SER A 66 2.88 9.11 -6.73
C SER A 66 3.25 10.43 -6.05
N ALA A 67 3.75 11.42 -6.79
CA ALA A 67 4.00 12.75 -6.25
C ALA A 67 2.71 13.42 -5.75
N SER A 68 1.60 13.28 -6.49
CA SER A 68 0.28 13.76 -6.04
C SER A 68 -0.18 13.07 -4.76
N SER A 69 -0.02 11.74 -4.67
CA SER A 69 -0.40 10.97 -3.48
C SER A 69 0.46 11.32 -2.27
N ILE A 70 1.78 11.50 -2.44
CA ILE A 70 2.68 11.98 -1.39
C ILE A 70 2.22 13.36 -0.89
N GLY A 71 1.81 14.26 -1.80
CA GLY A 71 1.19 15.53 -1.45
C GLY A 71 -0.04 15.36 -0.57
N ILE A 72 -0.95 14.48 -0.95
CA ILE A 72 -2.20 14.20 -0.23
C ILE A 72 -1.93 13.58 1.15
N PHE A 73 -1.06 12.57 1.23
CA PHE A 73 -0.73 11.92 2.51
C PHE A 73 0.06 12.86 3.43
N GLY A 74 1.04 13.59 2.88
CA GLY A 74 1.89 14.50 3.63
C GLY A 74 1.11 15.67 4.22
N VAL A 75 0.35 16.39 3.40
CA VAL A 75 -0.55 17.47 3.88
C VAL A 75 -1.70 16.87 4.70
N GLY A 76 -2.15 15.67 4.36
CA GLY A 76 -3.21 14.95 5.08
C GLY A 76 -2.88 14.64 6.53
N MET A 77 -1.61 14.70 6.95
CA MET A 77 -1.23 14.60 8.37
C MET A 77 -1.85 15.69 9.25
N ILE A 78 -2.35 16.79 8.66
CA ILE A 78 -3.13 17.81 9.37
C ILE A 78 -4.40 17.21 9.98
N PHE A 79 -5.04 16.20 9.36
CA PHE A 79 -6.26 15.61 9.89
C PHE A 79 -6.06 14.85 11.21
N PRO A 80 -5.18 13.82 11.31
CA PRO A 80 -4.95 13.14 12.57
C PRO A 80 -4.37 14.09 13.63
N TRP A 81 -3.50 15.04 13.24
CA TRP A 81 -3.03 16.08 14.15
C TRP A 81 -4.16 16.97 14.65
N GLY A 82 -5.08 17.38 13.78
CA GLY A 82 -6.25 18.18 14.12
C GLY A 82 -7.18 17.48 15.12
N LEU A 83 -7.35 16.15 15.00
CA LEU A 83 -8.10 15.37 16.00
C LEU A 83 -7.48 15.52 17.40
N LEU A 84 -6.14 15.53 17.49
CA LEU A 84 -5.43 15.73 18.75
C LEU A 84 -5.60 17.17 19.27
N GLN A 85 -5.46 18.18 18.40
CA GLN A 85 -5.58 19.59 18.80
C GLN A 85 -6.99 19.96 19.26
N LEU A 86 -8.01 19.34 18.66
CA LEU A 86 -9.41 19.54 19.01
C LEU A 86 -9.85 18.70 20.22
N GLY A 87 -9.00 17.82 20.75
CA GLY A 87 -9.34 16.91 21.84
C GLY A 87 -10.35 15.83 21.46
N TRP A 88 -10.47 15.50 20.17
CA TRP A 88 -11.33 14.40 19.69
C TRP A 88 -10.64 13.05 19.73
N ALA A 89 -9.31 13.06 19.89
CA ALA A 89 -8.47 11.89 20.10
C ALA A 89 -7.31 12.28 21.03
N GLU A 90 -6.79 11.33 21.80
CA GLU A 90 -5.56 11.51 22.56
C GLU A 90 -4.50 10.48 22.14
N LEU A 91 -3.28 10.69 22.63
CA LEU A 91 -2.16 9.76 22.45
C LEU A 91 -1.84 9.13 23.79
N ALA A 92 -1.66 7.80 23.80
CA ALA A 92 -1.30 7.06 25.01
C ALA A 92 -0.08 7.68 25.72
N VAL A 93 -0.20 7.82 27.03
CA VAL A 93 0.87 8.34 27.89
C VAL A 93 1.64 7.17 28.49
N ASN A 94 2.96 7.12 28.24
CA ASN A 94 3.87 6.08 28.70
C ASN A 94 3.37 4.63 28.45
N PRO A 95 2.97 4.28 27.21
CA PRO A 95 2.48 2.95 26.91
C PRO A 95 3.59 1.90 27.09
N SER A 96 3.24 0.77 27.70
CA SER A 96 4.17 -0.35 27.84
C SER A 96 4.52 -0.97 26.49
N GLY A 97 5.66 -1.66 26.38
CA GLY A 97 6.03 -2.37 25.15
C GLY A 97 4.98 -3.40 24.70
N LEU A 98 4.32 -4.07 25.65
CA LEU A 98 3.21 -5.00 25.35
C LEU A 98 2.01 -4.27 24.75
N GLN A 99 1.63 -3.12 25.32
CA GLN A 99 0.55 -2.29 24.77
C GLN A 99 0.87 -1.86 23.34
N ILE A 100 2.07 -1.33 23.09
CA ILE A 100 2.50 -0.93 21.74
C ILE A 100 2.42 -2.12 20.77
N GLY A 101 2.90 -3.30 21.19
CA GLY A 101 2.83 -4.51 20.36
C GLY A 101 1.42 -4.94 20.02
N LEU A 102 0.50 -4.91 20.99
CA LEU A 102 -0.91 -5.23 20.77
C LEU A 102 -1.60 -4.20 19.88
N GLU A 103 -1.33 -2.91 20.10
CA GLU A 103 -1.85 -1.82 19.27
C GLU A 103 -1.40 -1.95 17.81
N ILE A 104 -0.12 -2.23 17.55
CA ILE A 104 0.39 -2.50 16.21
C ILE A 104 -0.35 -3.69 15.58
N PHE A 105 -0.52 -4.78 16.34
CA PHE A 105 -1.24 -5.95 15.85
C PHE A 105 -2.69 -5.62 15.46
N VAL A 106 -3.41 -4.89 16.32
CA VAL A 106 -4.78 -4.42 16.01
C VAL A 106 -4.80 -3.54 14.76
N LEU A 107 -3.86 -2.60 14.65
CA LEU A 107 -3.79 -1.70 13.49
C LEU A 107 -3.42 -2.42 12.18
N ILE A 108 -2.63 -3.50 12.23
CA ILE A 108 -2.36 -4.35 11.05
C ILE A 108 -3.66 -5.02 10.58
N ILE A 109 -4.44 -5.61 11.50
CA ILE A 109 -5.72 -6.23 11.15
C ILE A 109 -6.71 -5.18 10.63
N TRP A 110 -6.76 -4.01 11.26
CA TRP A 110 -7.59 -2.90 10.79
C TRP A 110 -7.19 -2.45 9.39
N ASN A 111 -5.89 -2.29 9.11
CA ASN A 111 -5.39 -1.89 7.79
C ASN A 111 -5.82 -2.89 6.71
N GLU A 112 -5.79 -4.20 6.98
CA GLU A 112 -6.27 -5.22 6.04
C GLU A 112 -7.76 -5.08 5.73
N ILE A 113 -8.57 -4.86 6.77
CA ILE A 113 -10.03 -4.71 6.63
C ILE A 113 -10.35 -3.43 5.86
N HIS A 114 -9.77 -2.30 6.29
CA HIS A 114 -9.95 -0.99 5.67
C HIS A 114 -9.50 -0.99 4.21
N PHE A 115 -8.31 -1.54 3.92
CA PHE A 115 -7.81 -1.62 2.56
C PHE A 115 -8.72 -2.47 1.69
N TYR A 116 -9.12 -3.67 2.13
CA TYR A 116 -10.02 -4.53 1.36
C TYR A 116 -11.34 -3.83 1.01
N ILE A 117 -11.98 -3.18 2.00
CA ILE A 117 -13.26 -2.50 1.78
C ILE A 117 -13.09 -1.37 0.77
N ASN A 118 -12.10 -0.50 0.94
CA ASN A 118 -11.87 0.60 0.02
C ASN A 118 -11.50 0.10 -1.38
N HIS A 119 -10.64 -0.91 -1.46
CA HIS A 119 -10.20 -1.49 -2.72
C HIS A 119 -11.36 -2.16 -3.47
N TRP A 120 -12.18 -2.97 -2.80
CA TRP A 120 -13.40 -3.52 -3.38
C TRP A 120 -14.38 -2.43 -3.84
N LEU A 121 -14.61 -1.40 -3.01
CA LEU A 121 -15.45 -0.26 -3.37
C LEU A 121 -14.94 0.45 -4.62
N LEU A 122 -13.63 0.62 -4.72
CA LEU A 122 -12.93 1.20 -5.87
C LEU A 122 -13.12 0.39 -7.15
N HIS A 123 -13.58 -0.87 -7.12
CA HIS A 123 -13.96 -1.65 -8.30
C HIS A 123 -15.45 -1.61 -8.65
N THR A 124 -16.26 -0.93 -7.84
CA THR A 124 -17.68 -0.73 -8.16
C THR A 124 -17.87 0.24 -9.33
N ARG A 125 -19.05 0.20 -9.97
CA ARG A 125 -19.39 1.01 -11.16
C ARG A 125 -19.06 2.50 -11.02
N TRP A 126 -19.26 3.08 -9.83
CA TRP A 126 -19.13 4.51 -9.59
C TRP A 126 -17.71 4.95 -9.26
N LEU A 127 -16.95 4.08 -8.58
CA LEU A 127 -15.62 4.43 -8.05
C LEU A 127 -14.48 3.88 -8.91
N ARG A 128 -14.73 2.92 -9.80
CA ARG A 128 -13.72 2.36 -10.74
C ARG A 128 -12.95 3.39 -11.55
N ARG A 129 -13.56 4.54 -11.84
CA ARG A 129 -12.88 5.63 -12.55
C ARG A 129 -11.71 6.21 -11.77
N PHE A 130 -11.71 6.09 -10.44
CA PHE A 130 -10.66 6.57 -9.56
C PHE A 130 -9.55 5.54 -9.37
N HIS A 131 -9.83 4.26 -9.56
CA HIS A 131 -8.80 3.22 -9.47
C HIS A 131 -8.20 2.84 -10.83
N LEU A 132 -8.87 3.18 -11.94
CA LEU A 132 -8.36 2.95 -13.28
C LEU A 132 -6.97 3.58 -13.52
N PRO A 133 -6.64 4.80 -13.03
CA PRO A 133 -5.29 5.35 -13.17
C PRO A 133 -4.20 4.45 -12.57
N HIS A 134 -4.48 3.80 -11.43
CA HIS A 134 -3.59 2.84 -10.81
C HIS A 134 -3.42 1.58 -11.67
N HIS A 135 -4.52 1.02 -12.19
CA HIS A 135 -4.52 -0.12 -13.12
C HIS A 135 -3.84 0.15 -14.46
N ARG A 136 -3.62 1.41 -14.84
CA ARG A 136 -2.81 1.76 -16.03
C ARG A 136 -1.33 1.44 -15.82
N SER A 137 -0.89 1.12 -14.61
CA SER A 137 0.43 0.53 -14.34
C SER A 137 0.37 -0.97 -14.66
N VAL A 138 0.32 -1.30 -15.96
CA VAL A 138 0.04 -2.66 -16.45
C VAL A 138 1.13 -3.64 -16.02
N VAL A 139 2.38 -3.25 -16.22
CA VAL A 139 3.55 -3.93 -15.63
C VAL A 139 3.89 -3.15 -14.36
N THR A 140 3.50 -3.65 -13.19
CA THR A 140 3.71 -2.91 -11.94
C THR A 140 5.19 -2.63 -11.70
N THR A 141 5.49 -1.47 -11.13
CA THR A 141 6.84 -1.13 -10.66
C THR A 141 6.77 -0.73 -9.20
N PRO A 142 7.88 -0.80 -8.43
CA PRO A 142 7.87 -0.25 -7.07
C PRO A 142 7.41 1.23 -7.00
N TRP A 143 7.52 1.97 -8.11
CA TRP A 143 7.05 3.36 -8.22
C TRP A 143 5.54 3.50 -8.46
N SER A 144 4.88 2.44 -8.92
CA SER A 144 3.42 2.39 -9.05
C SER A 144 2.68 2.27 -7.72
N THR A 145 3.40 2.00 -6.61
CA THR A 145 2.83 1.79 -5.27
C THR A 145 1.95 2.94 -4.79
N TYR A 146 2.26 4.19 -5.17
CA TYR A 146 1.47 5.38 -4.85
C TYR A 146 0.85 6.03 -6.08
N ALA A 147 0.85 5.36 -7.24
CA ALA A 147 0.32 5.89 -8.50
C ALA A 147 -1.22 5.87 -8.53
N PHE A 148 -1.84 6.50 -7.54
CA PHE A 148 -3.28 6.56 -7.31
C PHE A 148 -3.89 7.82 -7.91
N HIS A 149 -5.19 7.75 -8.17
CA HIS A 149 -5.97 8.98 -8.30
C HIS A 149 -6.10 9.68 -6.94
N PRO A 150 -6.22 11.03 -6.88
CA PRO A 150 -6.39 11.75 -5.61
C PRO A 150 -7.49 11.21 -4.69
N VAL A 151 -8.65 10.85 -5.26
CA VAL A 151 -9.75 10.24 -4.49
C VAL A 151 -9.37 8.88 -3.89
N GLU A 152 -8.66 8.04 -4.64
CA GLU A 152 -8.17 6.76 -4.12
C GLU A 152 -7.15 6.99 -3.00
N ALA A 153 -6.22 7.94 -3.18
CA ALA A 153 -5.28 8.33 -2.12
C ALA A 153 -6.03 8.80 -0.86
N MET A 154 -7.07 9.64 -0.96
CA MET A 154 -7.86 10.06 0.20
C MET A 154 -8.61 8.90 0.87
N MET A 155 -9.14 7.96 0.08
CA MET A 155 -9.84 6.78 0.59
C MET A 155 -8.89 5.85 1.38
N LEU A 156 -7.69 5.61 0.85
CA LEU A 156 -6.69 4.74 1.50
C LEU A 156 -5.94 5.46 2.64
N GLY A 157 -5.68 6.75 2.51
CA GLY A 157 -4.89 7.54 3.46
C GLY A 157 -5.58 7.85 4.79
N ASN A 158 -6.90 7.71 4.87
CA ASN A 158 -7.66 7.98 6.10
C ASN A 158 -7.63 6.83 7.13
N VAL A 159 -6.88 5.76 6.89
CA VAL A 159 -6.89 4.50 7.66
C VAL A 159 -6.76 4.70 9.17
N ILE A 160 -5.98 5.67 9.65
CA ILE A 160 -5.76 5.89 11.09
C ILE A 160 -6.83 6.77 11.76
N LEU A 161 -7.66 7.50 11.01
CA LEU A 161 -8.57 8.50 11.58
C LEU A 161 -9.63 7.88 12.48
N LEU A 162 -10.30 6.82 12.01
CA LEU A 162 -11.34 6.15 12.78
C LEU A 162 -10.79 5.44 14.04
N PRO A 163 -9.68 4.66 13.96
CA PRO A 163 -9.05 4.11 15.16
C PRO A 163 -8.72 5.16 16.22
N MET A 164 -8.18 6.31 15.83
CA MET A 164 -7.82 7.37 16.78
C MET A 164 -9.02 7.93 17.56
N MET A 165 -10.23 7.89 17.00
CA MET A 165 -11.44 8.38 17.70
C MET A 165 -11.98 7.38 18.73
N VAL A 166 -11.51 6.13 18.73
CA VAL A 166 -12.06 5.06 19.59
C VAL A 166 -11.06 4.53 20.59
N HIS A 167 -9.77 4.78 20.40
CA HIS A 167 -8.70 4.34 21.30
C HIS A 167 -7.50 5.28 21.23
N ASP A 168 -6.92 5.58 22.39
CA ASP A 168 -5.71 6.38 22.50
C ASP A 168 -4.49 5.51 22.18
N PHE A 169 -4.09 5.52 20.92
CA PHE A 169 -2.95 4.74 20.47
C PHE A 169 -1.62 5.37 20.92
N SER A 170 -0.61 4.53 21.13
CA SER A 170 0.77 5.00 21.18
C SER A 170 1.17 5.61 19.84
N VAL A 171 2.03 6.63 19.90
CA VAL A 171 2.60 7.26 18.71
C VAL A 171 3.29 6.20 17.83
N TYR A 172 4.05 5.30 18.43
CA TYR A 172 4.77 4.25 17.70
C TYR A 172 3.84 3.30 16.94
N ALA A 173 2.69 2.94 17.53
CA ALA A 173 1.69 2.13 16.84
C ALA A 173 1.09 2.85 15.64
N LEU A 174 0.72 4.14 15.76
CA LEU A 174 0.21 4.93 14.65
C LEU A 174 1.24 5.09 13.52
N PHE A 175 2.52 5.35 13.86
CA PHE A 175 3.60 5.44 12.88
C PHE A 175 3.91 4.11 12.17
N SER A 176 3.63 2.98 12.80
CA SER A 176 3.85 1.66 12.19
C SER A 176 2.96 1.42 10.97
N VAL A 177 1.75 2.00 10.93
CA VAL A 177 0.76 1.77 9.87
C VAL A 177 1.26 2.20 8.49
N PRO A 178 1.67 3.47 8.26
CA PRO A 178 2.16 3.88 6.95
C PRO A 178 3.47 3.17 6.57
N LEU A 179 4.33 2.81 7.53
CA LEU A 179 5.56 2.06 7.26
C LEU A 179 5.27 0.65 6.77
N PHE A 180 4.47 -0.10 7.52
CA PHE A 180 4.04 -1.45 7.17
C PHE A 180 3.27 -1.44 5.85
N SER A 181 2.28 -0.55 5.73
CA SER A 181 1.45 -0.43 4.53
C SER A 181 2.33 -0.16 3.31
N LEU A 182 3.21 0.83 3.34
CA LEU A 182 4.03 1.11 2.16
C LEU A 182 5.04 0.00 1.83
N LEU A 183 5.66 -0.61 2.84
CA LEU A 183 6.60 -1.72 2.64
C LEU A 183 5.93 -2.88 1.89
N PHE A 184 4.77 -3.34 2.36
CA PHE A 184 4.09 -4.49 1.76
C PHE A 184 3.41 -4.15 0.43
N ASN A 185 2.92 -2.91 0.27
CA ASN A 185 2.39 -2.45 -1.00
C ASN A 185 3.52 -2.36 -2.06
N SER A 186 4.72 -1.91 -1.67
CA SER A 186 5.90 -1.92 -2.55
C SER A 186 6.26 -3.35 -2.97
N ILE A 187 6.30 -4.31 -2.03
CA ILE A 187 6.51 -5.73 -2.35
C ILE A 187 5.44 -6.22 -3.34
N GLY A 188 4.17 -5.84 -3.12
CA GLY A 188 3.03 -6.08 -4.01
C GLY A 188 3.28 -5.66 -5.46
N HIS A 189 3.94 -4.51 -5.65
CA HIS A 189 4.19 -3.88 -6.95
C HIS A 189 5.58 -4.19 -7.55
N SER A 190 6.30 -5.16 -6.99
CA SER A 190 7.67 -5.49 -7.41
C SER A 190 7.78 -6.13 -8.80
N ASN A 191 6.68 -6.61 -9.39
CA ASN A 191 6.68 -7.48 -10.57
C ASN A 191 7.55 -8.74 -10.38
N PHE A 192 7.64 -9.23 -9.15
CA PHE A 192 8.53 -10.33 -8.79
C PHE A 192 7.79 -11.43 -8.01
N ASP A 193 8.00 -12.67 -8.42
CA ASP A 193 7.53 -13.86 -7.71
C ASP A 193 8.63 -14.32 -6.74
N PHE A 194 8.41 -14.11 -5.45
CA PHE A 194 9.34 -14.53 -4.40
C PHE A 194 9.32 -16.04 -4.14
N ASN A 195 8.30 -16.76 -4.61
CA ASN A 195 8.16 -18.21 -4.40
C ASN A 195 7.48 -18.90 -5.60
N PRO A 196 8.14 -18.95 -6.77
CA PRO A 196 7.55 -19.47 -8.00
C PRO A 196 7.29 -20.98 -7.96
N ARG A 197 7.96 -21.71 -7.06
CA ARG A 197 7.81 -23.16 -6.90
C ARG A 197 6.54 -23.54 -6.14
N SER A 198 5.96 -22.61 -5.39
CA SER A 198 4.73 -22.85 -4.65
C SER A 198 3.52 -22.58 -5.55
N PRO A 199 2.62 -23.57 -5.74
CA PRO A 199 1.34 -23.32 -6.41
C PRO A 199 0.39 -22.48 -5.53
N ARG A 200 0.70 -22.35 -4.22
CA ARG A 200 -0.11 -21.58 -3.28
C ARG A 200 0.32 -20.11 -3.32
N VAL A 201 -0.55 -19.27 -3.86
CA VAL A 201 -0.40 -17.79 -3.88
C VAL A 201 -0.71 -17.16 -2.51
N ILE A 202 -1.22 -17.95 -1.57
CA ILE A 202 -1.73 -17.56 -0.24
C ILE A 202 -0.78 -16.62 0.52
N PHE A 203 0.51 -16.95 0.54
CA PHE A 203 1.53 -16.16 1.26
C PHE A 203 2.39 -15.29 0.35
N ASN A 204 1.97 -15.12 -0.91
CA ASN A 204 2.70 -14.38 -1.92
C ASN A 204 1.90 -13.16 -2.35
N GLY A 205 1.95 -12.11 -1.52
CA GLY A 205 1.25 -10.84 -1.76
C GLY A 205 1.59 -10.22 -3.11
N ALA A 206 2.86 -10.28 -3.53
CA ALA A 206 3.31 -9.82 -4.84
C ALA A 206 2.60 -10.52 -5.99
N ARG A 207 2.55 -11.86 -5.98
CA ARG A 207 1.83 -12.61 -7.01
C ARG A 207 0.32 -12.39 -6.94
N ARG A 208 -0.29 -12.31 -5.76
CA ARG A 208 -1.74 -12.01 -5.61
C ARG A 208 -2.11 -10.65 -6.20
N HIS A 209 -1.31 -9.64 -5.90
CA HIS A 209 -1.51 -8.28 -6.40
C HIS A 209 -1.24 -8.18 -7.90
N HIS A 210 -0.24 -8.90 -8.41
CA HIS A 210 -0.05 -9.02 -9.86
C HIS A 210 -1.26 -9.65 -10.57
N LEU A 211 -1.81 -10.75 -10.02
CA LEU A 211 -3.04 -11.35 -10.55
C LEU A 211 -4.21 -10.36 -10.55
N HIS A 212 -4.30 -9.51 -9.51
CA HIS A 212 -5.27 -8.42 -9.45
C HIS A 212 -5.12 -7.45 -10.63
N HIS A 213 -3.92 -6.91 -10.87
CA HIS A 213 -3.66 -6.03 -12.02
C HIS A 213 -3.92 -6.71 -13.37
N ALA A 214 -3.61 -7.99 -13.50
CA ALA A 214 -3.77 -8.74 -14.76
C ALA A 214 -5.24 -9.11 -15.07
N CYS A 215 -6.05 -9.35 -14.04
CA CYS A 215 -7.44 -9.82 -14.17
C CYS A 215 -8.49 -8.73 -13.89
N PHE A 216 -8.06 -7.62 -13.28
CA PHE A 216 -8.85 -6.47 -12.85
C PHE A 216 -9.86 -6.75 -11.72
N ASN A 217 -10.60 -7.86 -11.75
CA ASN A 217 -11.59 -8.22 -10.73
C ASN A 217 -11.10 -9.39 -9.86
N GLY A 218 -11.13 -9.23 -8.55
CA GLY A 218 -10.69 -10.24 -7.56
C GLY A 218 -9.32 -9.93 -6.95
N ASN A 219 -8.94 -10.64 -5.89
CA ASN A 219 -7.77 -10.37 -5.05
C ASN A 219 -7.72 -8.90 -4.56
N TYR A 220 -8.73 -8.46 -3.80
CA TYR A 220 -8.80 -7.10 -3.28
C TYR A 220 -8.05 -6.91 -1.94
N GLY A 221 -7.67 -8.00 -1.28
CA GLY A 221 -6.95 -7.96 0.00
C GLY A 221 -5.58 -7.28 -0.13
N PHE A 222 -5.07 -6.79 1.00
CA PHE A 222 -3.80 -6.06 1.05
C PHE A 222 -2.61 -7.02 1.02
N MET A 223 -2.08 -7.41 2.19
CA MET A 223 -0.97 -8.36 2.29
C MET A 223 -1.52 -9.76 2.50
N PHE A 224 -2.49 -9.91 3.41
CA PHE A 224 -3.04 -11.20 3.77
C PHE A 224 -4.26 -11.57 2.89
N PRO A 225 -4.52 -12.88 2.70
CA PRO A 225 -5.60 -13.36 1.84
C PRO A 225 -6.94 -13.56 2.55
N PHE A 226 -7.01 -13.36 3.87
CA PHE A 226 -8.17 -13.76 4.64
C PHE A 226 -9.44 -13.01 4.22
N MET A 227 -9.36 -11.71 3.89
CA MET A 227 -10.52 -10.96 3.40
C MET A 227 -11.03 -11.53 2.08
N ASP A 228 -10.12 -11.85 1.13
CA ASP A 228 -10.51 -12.48 -0.13
C ASP A 228 -11.13 -13.87 0.05
N TRP A 229 -10.77 -14.59 1.11
CA TRP A 229 -11.38 -15.88 1.44
C TRP A 229 -12.77 -15.74 2.04
N ILE A 230 -12.93 -14.83 3.01
CA ILE A 230 -14.21 -14.57 3.68
C ILE A 230 -15.25 -14.15 2.64
N PHE A 231 -14.88 -13.25 1.73
CA PHE A 231 -15.77 -12.70 0.72
C PHE A 231 -15.71 -13.41 -0.63
N LYS A 232 -14.92 -14.49 -0.75
CA LYS A 232 -14.78 -15.32 -1.95
C LYS A 232 -14.38 -14.53 -3.21
N THR A 233 -13.45 -13.59 -3.05
CA THR A 233 -12.88 -12.77 -4.13
C THR A 233 -11.50 -13.23 -4.58
N ALA A 234 -10.97 -14.32 -4.03
CA ALA A 234 -9.67 -14.86 -4.41
C ALA A 234 -9.65 -15.40 -5.86
N LEU A 235 -8.61 -15.05 -6.61
CA LEU A 235 -8.37 -15.54 -7.97
C LEU A 235 -7.54 -16.84 -7.98
N PRO A 236 -7.79 -17.74 -8.97
CA PRO A 236 -6.90 -18.86 -9.26
C PRO A 236 -5.47 -18.43 -9.60
N ALA A 237 -4.49 -19.29 -9.30
CA ALA A 237 -3.06 -18.99 -9.47
C ALA A 237 -2.61 -18.81 -10.93
N ASP A 238 -3.39 -19.32 -11.88
CA ASP A 238 -3.22 -19.34 -13.33
C ASP A 238 -4.12 -18.32 -14.05
N ALA A 239 -4.87 -17.49 -13.31
CA ALA A 239 -5.87 -16.59 -13.89
C ALA A 239 -5.31 -15.55 -14.88
N ALA A 240 -4.02 -15.22 -14.77
CA ALA A 240 -3.33 -14.28 -15.66
C ALA A 240 -2.65 -14.95 -16.86
N ASP A 241 -2.56 -16.28 -16.91
CA ASP A 241 -1.78 -17.01 -17.92
C ASP A 241 -2.27 -16.70 -19.34
N LYS A 242 -3.59 -16.58 -19.51
CA LYS A 242 -4.19 -16.25 -20.81
C LYS A 242 -3.76 -14.87 -21.31
N GLN A 243 -3.66 -13.88 -20.43
CA GLN A 243 -3.26 -12.51 -20.74
C GLN A 243 -1.78 -12.45 -21.07
N ILE A 244 -0.94 -13.15 -20.30
CA ILE A 244 0.52 -13.17 -20.47
C ILE A 244 0.91 -13.97 -21.72
N ASN A 245 0.32 -15.16 -21.93
CA ASN A 245 0.65 -16.02 -23.08
C ASN A 245 0.25 -15.38 -24.41
N ARG A 246 -0.83 -14.58 -24.46
CA ARG A 246 -1.19 -13.80 -25.65
C ARG A 246 -0.11 -12.82 -26.09
N TRP A 247 0.71 -12.33 -25.17
CA TRP A 247 1.83 -11.45 -25.50
C TRP A 247 3.03 -12.24 -26.01
N ARG A 248 3.36 -13.40 -25.40
CA ARG A 248 4.52 -14.23 -25.78
C ARG A 248 4.46 -14.78 -27.22
N VAL A 249 3.27 -14.83 -27.81
CA VAL A 249 3.03 -15.36 -29.18
C VAL A 249 3.00 -14.25 -30.24
N ARG A 250 3.13 -12.97 -29.85
CA ARG A 250 3.22 -11.82 -30.76
C ARG A 250 4.68 -11.47 -31.05
#